data_AF-A0A0H3ZN75-F1
#
_entry.id   AF-A0A0H3ZN75-F1
#
_cell.length_a   1.000
_cell.length_b   1.000
_cell.length_c   1.000
_cell.angle_alpha   90.00
_cell.angle_beta   90.00
_cell.angle_gamma   90.00
#
_symmetry.space_group_name_H-M   'P 1'
#
loop_
_entity.id
_entity.type
_entity.pdbx_description
1 polymer ?
#
loop_
_entity_poly.entity_id
_entity_poly.type
_entity_poly.pdbx_seq_one_letter_code
_entity_poly.pdbx_strand_id
1 'polypeptide(L)'
;MGRFRYGDGYRVINGLLSAVEEGNTTLTATKDGVTSNTVGVSVSAAVITAIQVTPSPVIVVKGRTQQLVATATYSDATSSEVSNSVTWGDFDMATATVSSTGLLSAVEEGNTTLTATKDGVTSNTVDVSVCIIAGTCIDIFDTGSGKLFTNSPSVAYLNSIGGIATNGTYTETGANGPANGAFYRFNWTNANALCTTYNTHSLGGRTNWRLATVVELKVYLYKVFLNMFNARGWPTSTHYWSTTPKTPDGSEYYRVRLLNGNVNSVDPIIGGYASCVSNP
;
A
#
# COMPACT_ATOMS: atom_id res chain seq x y z
N MET A 1 -40.13 16.79 -37.16
CA MET A 1 -39.16 15.93 -36.44
C MET A 1 -38.41 15.12 -37.48
N GLY A 2 -37.10 15.31 -37.62
CA GLY A 2 -36.28 14.54 -38.57
C GLY A 2 -36.19 13.08 -38.12
N ARG A 3 -36.28 12.14 -39.07
CA ARG A 3 -36.03 10.71 -38.81
C ARG A 3 -34.52 10.48 -38.85
N PHE A 4 -33.96 9.91 -37.78
CA PHE A 4 -32.55 9.56 -37.69
C PHE A 4 -32.34 8.10 -38.13
N ARG A 5 -31.32 7.83 -38.95
CA ARG A 5 -30.92 6.46 -39.32
C ARG A 5 -30.09 5.85 -38.18
N TYR A 6 -30.48 4.65 -37.75
CA TYR A 6 -29.63 3.74 -37.02
C TYR A 6 -28.85 2.94 -38.07
N GLY A 7 -27.56 3.21 -38.23
CA GLY A 7 -26.65 2.36 -38.98
C GLY A 7 -25.82 1.57 -37.98
N ASP A 8 -25.57 0.30 -38.26
CA ASP A 8 -24.67 -0.52 -37.46
C ASP A 8 -23.31 0.20 -37.34
N GLY A 9 -22.89 0.53 -36.11
CA GLY A 9 -21.60 1.19 -35.81
C GLY A 9 -21.65 2.61 -35.23
N TYR A 10 -22.79 3.31 -35.21
CA TYR A 10 -22.89 4.63 -34.58
C TYR A 10 -24.33 5.02 -34.19
N ARG A 11 -24.48 5.97 -33.26
CA ARG A 11 -25.77 6.52 -32.82
C ARG A 11 -25.78 8.03 -32.91
N VAL A 12 -26.83 8.64 -33.47
CA VAL A 12 -27.00 10.10 -33.50
C VAL A 12 -28.25 10.49 -32.71
N ILE A 13 -28.10 11.32 -31.68
CA ILE A 13 -29.21 11.85 -30.86
C ILE A 13 -29.08 13.36 -30.75
N ASN A 14 -30.11 14.11 -31.16
CA ASN A 14 -30.13 15.59 -31.08
C ASN A 14 -28.90 16.28 -31.71
N GLY A 15 -28.34 15.70 -32.79
CA GLY A 15 -27.15 16.23 -33.47
C GLY A 15 -25.82 15.80 -32.85
N LEU A 16 -25.83 15.03 -31.75
CA LEU A 16 -24.63 14.42 -31.18
C LEU A 16 -24.40 13.04 -31.79
N LEU A 17 -23.21 12.83 -32.37
CA LEU A 17 -22.73 11.54 -32.85
C LEU A 17 -22.02 10.79 -31.72
N SER A 18 -22.36 9.51 -31.54
CA SER A 18 -21.63 8.56 -30.69
C SER A 18 -21.13 7.42 -31.56
N ALA A 19 -19.82 7.24 -31.64
CA ALA A 19 -19.21 6.09 -32.28
C ALA A 19 -19.40 4.84 -31.42
N VAL A 20 -19.61 3.68 -32.05
CA VAL A 20 -19.79 2.39 -31.37
C VAL A 20 -18.76 1.37 -31.84
N GLU A 21 -18.40 1.37 -33.12
CA GLU A 21 -17.43 0.45 -33.70
C GLU A 21 -16.52 1.16 -34.70
N GLU A 22 -15.30 0.66 -34.84
CA GLU A 22 -14.35 1.12 -35.86
C GLU A 22 -14.90 0.93 -37.27
N GLY A 23 -14.58 1.87 -38.15
CA GLY A 23 -15.00 1.79 -39.55
C GLY A 23 -15.28 3.14 -40.17
N ASN A 24 -15.66 3.10 -41.44
CA ASN A 24 -16.02 4.28 -42.21
C ASN A 24 -17.51 4.26 -42.48
N THR A 25 -18.16 5.40 -42.29
CA THR A 25 -19.57 5.58 -42.60
C THR A 25 -19.81 6.96 -43.19
N THR A 26 -21.04 7.20 -43.63
CA THR A 26 -21.46 8.50 -44.13
C THR A 26 -22.71 8.97 -43.40
N LEU A 27 -22.78 10.27 -43.15
CA LEU A 27 -23.90 10.93 -42.50
C LEU A 27 -24.57 11.91 -43.46
N THR A 28 -25.89 11.88 -43.45
CA THR A 28 -26.76 12.88 -44.09
C THR A 28 -27.89 13.23 -43.12
N ALA A 29 -28.29 14.50 -43.07
CA ALA A 29 -29.47 14.95 -42.35
C ALA A 29 -30.64 15.13 -43.33
N THR A 30 -31.86 14.82 -42.90
CA THR A 30 -33.06 15.05 -43.72
C THR A 30 -34.09 15.86 -42.93
N LYS A 31 -34.59 16.94 -43.53
CA LYS A 31 -35.71 17.75 -43.00
C LYS A 31 -36.70 18.04 -44.12
N ASP A 32 -37.97 17.74 -43.88
CA ASP A 32 -39.08 18.01 -44.80
C ASP A 32 -38.83 17.52 -46.25
N GLY A 33 -38.19 16.35 -46.38
CA GLY A 33 -37.86 15.73 -47.67
C GLY A 33 -36.56 16.24 -48.31
N VAL A 34 -35.93 17.28 -47.77
CA VAL A 34 -34.64 17.80 -48.23
C VAL A 34 -33.51 17.09 -47.48
N THR A 35 -32.57 16.50 -48.22
CA THR A 35 -31.37 15.83 -47.68
C THR A 35 -30.16 16.74 -47.80
N SER A 36 -29.33 16.80 -46.77
CA SER A 36 -28.09 17.59 -46.75
C SER A 36 -27.02 17.00 -47.68
N ASN A 37 -25.89 17.69 -47.79
CA ASN A 37 -24.66 17.07 -48.28
C ASN A 37 -24.29 15.85 -47.41
N THR A 38 -23.51 14.94 -48.01
CA THR A 38 -22.93 13.79 -47.31
C THR A 38 -21.68 14.21 -46.55
N VAL A 39 -21.56 13.76 -45.30
CA VAL A 39 -20.37 13.91 -44.46
C VAL A 39 -19.74 12.54 -44.28
N GLY A 40 -18.48 12.38 -44.65
CA GLY A 40 -17.71 11.17 -44.34
C GLY A 40 -17.31 11.16 -42.87
N VAL A 41 -17.48 10.02 -42.21
CA VAL A 41 -17.06 9.78 -40.83
C VAL A 41 -16.15 8.57 -40.82
N SER A 42 -15.00 8.70 -40.18
CA SER A 42 -14.08 7.59 -39.91
C SER A 42 -13.94 7.45 -38.39
N VAL A 43 -14.16 6.22 -37.91
CA VAL A 43 -13.96 5.81 -36.52
C VAL A 43 -12.72 4.93 -36.48
N SER A 44 -11.72 5.32 -35.71
CA SER A 44 -10.48 4.57 -35.50
C SER A 44 -10.41 3.98 -34.11
N ALA A 45 -9.55 2.96 -33.92
CA ALA A 45 -9.19 2.45 -32.61
C ALA A 45 -8.77 3.56 -31.65
N ALA A 46 -9.20 3.46 -30.39
CA ALA A 46 -8.73 4.35 -29.34
C ALA A 46 -7.27 4.02 -29.01
N VAL A 47 -6.42 5.04 -28.97
CA VAL A 47 -4.99 4.89 -28.68
C VAL A 47 -4.68 5.31 -27.25
N ILE A 48 -3.65 4.71 -26.64
CA ILE A 48 -3.18 5.12 -25.31
C ILE A 48 -2.63 6.55 -25.40
N THR A 49 -3.07 7.40 -24.48
CA THR A 49 -2.62 8.79 -24.34
C THR A 49 -1.82 9.01 -23.05
N ALA A 50 -2.04 8.20 -22.02
CA ALA A 50 -1.30 8.23 -20.77
C ALA A 50 -1.30 6.87 -20.08
N ILE A 51 -0.28 6.62 -19.24
CA ILE A 51 -0.24 5.49 -18.31
C ILE A 51 0.07 6.04 -16.92
N GLN A 52 -0.70 5.62 -15.91
CA GLN A 52 -0.45 5.93 -14.52
C GLN A 52 -0.18 4.64 -13.75
N VAL A 53 0.95 4.59 -13.04
CA VAL A 53 1.30 3.51 -12.12
C VAL A 53 0.99 3.95 -10.68
N THR A 54 0.33 3.08 -9.93
CA THR A 54 0.04 3.28 -8.49
C THR A 54 0.32 2.01 -7.68
N PRO A 55 0.68 2.11 -6.39
CA PRO A 55 0.97 3.34 -5.65
C PRO A 55 2.29 4.00 -6.11
N SER A 56 2.42 5.31 -5.86
CA SER A 56 3.66 6.07 -6.01
C SER A 56 3.68 7.20 -4.97
N PRO A 57 4.75 7.36 -4.16
CA PRO A 57 5.94 6.51 -4.08
C PRO A 57 5.65 5.13 -3.46
N VAL A 58 6.63 4.21 -3.54
CA VAL A 58 6.61 2.89 -2.92
C VAL A 58 7.71 2.82 -1.86
N ILE A 59 7.31 2.53 -0.61
CA ILE A 59 8.25 2.20 0.47
C ILE A 59 7.96 0.77 0.88
N VAL A 60 8.95 -0.10 0.79
CA VAL A 60 8.78 -1.54 1.01
C VAL A 60 9.94 -2.12 1.81
N VAL A 61 9.63 -2.97 2.77
CA VAL A 61 10.66 -3.63 3.58
C VAL A 61 11.38 -4.67 2.71
N LYS A 62 12.72 -4.78 2.82
CA LYS A 62 13.51 -5.84 2.19
C LYS A 62 12.87 -7.22 2.39
N GLY A 63 12.77 -7.99 1.31
CA GLY A 63 12.14 -9.32 1.28
C GLY A 63 10.61 -9.30 1.28
N ARG A 64 9.98 -8.13 1.09
CA ARG A 64 8.53 -7.97 0.93
C ARG A 64 8.15 -7.58 -0.47
N THR A 65 6.85 -7.65 -0.74
CA THR A 65 6.27 -7.36 -2.03
C THR A 65 5.25 -6.23 -1.94
N GLN A 66 5.06 -5.54 -3.06
CA GLN A 66 4.02 -4.53 -3.25
C GLN A 66 3.40 -4.74 -4.63
N GLN A 67 2.08 -4.83 -4.72
CA GLN A 67 1.40 -4.86 -6.01
C GLN A 67 1.36 -3.45 -6.59
N LEU A 68 1.82 -3.30 -7.84
CA LEU A 68 1.65 -2.10 -8.65
C LEU A 68 0.52 -2.32 -9.65
N VAL A 69 -0.21 -1.25 -9.97
CA VAL A 69 -1.29 -1.24 -10.95
C VAL A 69 -0.97 -0.18 -11.99
N ALA A 70 -0.91 -0.57 -13.26
CA ALA A 70 -0.77 0.34 -14.39
C ALA A 70 -2.13 0.55 -15.05
N THR A 71 -2.61 1.78 -15.09
CA THR A 71 -3.88 2.18 -15.73
C THR A 71 -3.59 3.04 -16.95
N ALA A 72 -4.07 2.62 -18.11
CA ALA A 72 -4.00 3.38 -19.35
C ALA A 72 -5.23 4.26 -19.53
N THR A 73 -5.04 5.48 -20.02
CA THR A 73 -6.10 6.38 -20.49
C THR A 73 -6.06 6.46 -22.00
N TYR A 74 -7.20 6.30 -22.65
CA TYR A 74 -7.33 6.25 -24.10
C TYR A 74 -7.84 7.58 -24.69
N SER A 75 -7.65 7.78 -25.99
CA SER A 75 -8.05 8.99 -26.72
C SER A 75 -9.56 9.26 -26.73
N ASP A 76 -10.37 8.25 -26.44
CA ASP A 76 -11.84 8.34 -26.28
C ASP A 76 -12.26 8.62 -24.82
N ALA A 77 -11.29 8.96 -23.96
CA ALA A 77 -11.43 9.19 -22.52
C ALA A 77 -11.82 7.95 -21.68
N THR A 78 -11.82 6.76 -22.26
CA THR A 78 -11.94 5.51 -21.49
C THR A 78 -10.61 5.20 -20.77
N SER A 79 -10.66 4.30 -19.79
CA SER A 79 -9.46 3.79 -19.11
C SER A 79 -9.54 2.29 -18.88
N SER A 80 -8.39 1.64 -18.81
CA SER A 80 -8.30 0.20 -18.55
C SER A 80 -7.03 -0.13 -17.77
N GLU A 81 -7.11 -1.16 -16.94
CA GLU A 81 -5.92 -1.73 -16.31
C GLU A 81 -5.10 -2.49 -17.34
N VAL A 82 -3.82 -2.17 -17.42
CA VAL A 82 -2.87 -2.72 -18.41
C VAL A 82 -1.64 -3.37 -17.76
N SER A 83 -1.65 -3.61 -16.44
CA SER A 83 -0.54 -4.16 -15.64
C SER A 83 0.14 -5.38 -16.29
N ASN A 84 -0.65 -6.28 -16.90
CA ASN A 84 -0.17 -7.52 -17.53
C ASN A 84 0.31 -7.35 -18.99
N SER A 85 0.28 -6.14 -19.52
CA SER A 85 0.56 -5.82 -20.93
C SER A 85 1.54 -4.66 -21.12
N VAL A 86 1.97 -4.02 -20.03
CA VAL A 86 3.06 -3.05 -20.04
C VAL A 86 4.40 -3.76 -19.93
N THR A 87 5.45 -3.11 -20.42
CA THR A 87 6.83 -3.47 -20.10
C THR A 87 7.25 -2.69 -18.87
N TRP A 88 7.46 -3.37 -17.75
CA TRP A 88 8.01 -2.79 -16.54
C TRP A 88 9.53 -2.56 -16.71
N GLY A 89 10.01 -1.35 -16.43
CA GLY A 89 11.38 -0.95 -16.74
C GLY A 89 11.89 0.22 -15.89
N ASP A 90 13.10 0.67 -16.22
CA ASP A 90 13.83 1.75 -15.54
C ASP A 90 14.00 1.57 -14.03
N PHE A 91 14.46 0.38 -13.61
CA PHE A 91 14.79 0.08 -12.22
C PHE A 91 16.10 -0.71 -12.07
N ASP A 92 16.77 -0.53 -10.93
CA ASP A 92 17.91 -1.33 -10.51
C ASP A 92 17.43 -2.69 -9.94
N MET A 93 17.72 -3.76 -10.67
CA MET A 93 17.37 -5.12 -10.30
C MET A 93 18.05 -5.60 -9.01
N ALA A 94 19.16 -4.98 -8.60
CA ALA A 94 19.77 -5.29 -7.31
C ALA A 94 18.91 -4.77 -6.16
N THR A 95 18.24 -3.63 -6.34
CA THR A 95 17.36 -3.02 -5.34
C THR A 95 15.98 -3.69 -5.33
N ALA A 96 15.31 -3.82 -6.48
CA ALA A 96 13.98 -4.41 -6.58
C ALA A 96 13.74 -5.11 -7.92
N THR A 97 12.80 -6.07 -7.95
CA THR A 97 12.35 -6.73 -9.20
C THR A 97 10.86 -6.60 -9.35
N VAL A 98 10.34 -6.59 -10.58
CA VAL A 98 8.89 -6.53 -10.85
C VAL A 98 8.50 -7.63 -11.83
N SER A 99 7.49 -8.42 -11.47
CA SER A 99 6.93 -9.44 -12.35
C SER A 99 6.12 -8.84 -13.51
N SER A 100 5.80 -9.64 -14.52
CA SER A 100 4.95 -9.21 -15.64
C SER A 100 3.56 -8.75 -15.23
N THR A 101 3.09 -9.15 -14.04
CA THR A 101 1.78 -8.74 -13.50
C THR A 101 1.87 -7.56 -12.52
N GLY A 102 3.01 -6.87 -12.45
CA GLY A 102 3.19 -5.70 -11.59
C GLY A 102 3.49 -6.00 -10.12
N LEU A 103 3.75 -7.25 -9.74
CA LEU A 103 4.18 -7.57 -8.37
C LEU A 103 5.65 -7.17 -8.19
N LEU A 104 5.89 -6.09 -7.45
CA LEU A 104 7.22 -5.64 -7.04
C LEU A 104 7.73 -6.48 -5.86
N SER A 105 8.98 -6.91 -5.90
CA SER A 105 9.69 -7.64 -4.85
C SER A 105 10.95 -6.89 -4.45
N ALA A 106 11.05 -6.53 -3.18
CA ALA A 106 12.17 -5.79 -2.61
C ALA A 106 13.36 -6.72 -2.32
N VAL A 107 14.51 -6.45 -2.94
CA VAL A 107 15.69 -7.34 -2.94
C VAL A 107 16.75 -6.84 -1.98
N GLU A 108 17.36 -5.68 -2.24
CA GLU A 108 18.37 -5.06 -1.38
C GLU A 108 17.97 -3.66 -0.94
N GLU A 109 18.48 -3.24 0.23
CA GLU A 109 18.26 -1.89 0.73
C GLU A 109 18.86 -0.85 -0.22
N GLY A 110 18.07 0.16 -0.58
CA GLY A 110 18.44 1.11 -1.61
C GLY A 110 17.24 1.85 -2.16
N ASN A 111 17.51 2.79 -3.09
CA ASN A 111 16.48 3.52 -3.80
C ASN A 111 16.63 3.24 -5.30
N THR A 112 15.51 3.04 -5.99
CA THR A 112 15.45 2.97 -7.45
C THR A 112 14.21 3.70 -7.93
N THR A 113 14.18 4.06 -9.21
CA THR A 113 12.94 4.44 -9.89
C THR A 113 12.32 3.21 -10.55
N LEU A 114 11.12 3.36 -11.08
CA LEU A 114 10.45 2.40 -11.95
C LEU A 114 9.49 3.13 -12.89
N THR A 115 9.38 2.65 -14.12
CA THR A 115 8.40 3.07 -15.13
C THR A 115 7.72 1.85 -15.76
N ALA A 116 6.61 2.10 -16.46
CA ALA A 116 5.92 1.13 -17.29
C ALA A 116 5.67 1.72 -18.67
N THR A 117 5.96 0.96 -19.73
CA THR A 117 5.79 1.42 -21.12
C THR A 117 4.86 0.50 -21.91
N LYS A 118 3.95 1.08 -22.69
CA LYS A 118 3.10 0.35 -23.67
C LYS A 118 2.79 1.26 -24.85
N ASP A 119 2.86 0.70 -26.07
CA ASP A 119 2.56 1.41 -27.32
C ASP A 119 3.31 2.75 -27.48
N GLY A 120 4.57 2.80 -27.00
CA GLY A 120 5.42 3.99 -27.03
C GLY A 120 5.10 5.05 -25.97
N VAL A 121 4.08 4.83 -25.12
CA VAL A 121 3.74 5.70 -24.00
C VAL A 121 4.40 5.18 -22.73
N THR A 122 5.15 6.04 -22.05
CA THR A 122 5.77 5.75 -20.74
C THR A 122 4.93 6.36 -19.62
N SER A 123 4.81 5.64 -18.50
CA SER A 123 4.08 6.08 -17.32
C SER A 123 4.77 7.23 -16.57
N ASN A 124 4.14 7.70 -15.50
CA ASN A 124 4.87 8.42 -14.45
C ASN A 124 6.03 7.57 -13.91
N THR A 125 7.05 8.24 -13.38
CA THR A 125 8.09 7.61 -12.56
C THR A 125 7.52 7.25 -11.19
N VAL A 126 7.84 6.05 -10.71
CA VAL A 126 7.58 5.58 -9.35
C VAL A 126 8.89 5.56 -8.60
N ASP A 127 8.98 6.35 -7.52
CA ASP A 127 10.10 6.26 -6.60
C ASP A 127 9.92 5.05 -5.70
N VAL A 128 10.88 4.13 -5.71
CA VAL A 128 10.91 2.91 -4.91
C VAL A 128 12.03 3.03 -3.88
N SER A 129 11.67 2.96 -2.60
CA SER A 129 12.62 2.88 -1.49
C SER A 129 12.50 1.52 -0.81
N VAL A 130 13.58 0.75 -0.85
CA VAL A 130 13.71 -0.49 -0.09
C VAL A 130 14.48 -0.19 1.18
N CYS A 131 13.86 -0.43 2.33
CA CYS A 131 14.50 -0.26 3.63
C CYS A 131 14.35 -1.51 4.51
N ILE A 132 15.03 -1.52 5.66
CA ILE A 132 14.99 -2.62 6.62
C ILE A 132 14.26 -2.23 7.91
N ILE A 133 13.76 -3.23 8.66
CA ILE A 133 13.06 -3.02 9.95
C ILE A 133 13.93 -2.28 10.98
N ALA A 134 15.25 -2.46 10.95
CA ALA A 134 16.20 -1.73 11.78
C ALA A 134 16.47 -0.29 11.31
N GLY A 135 16.03 0.06 10.10
CA GLY A 135 16.24 1.33 9.42
C GLY A 135 14.95 2.13 9.34
N THR A 136 14.73 2.84 8.23
CA THR A 136 13.62 3.79 8.05
C THR A 136 12.28 3.14 7.67
N CYS A 137 12.16 1.82 7.82
CA CYS A 137 10.95 1.09 7.47
C CYS A 137 10.15 0.71 8.72
N ILE A 138 8.83 0.86 8.63
CA ILE A 138 7.87 0.15 9.47
C ILE A 138 7.19 -0.93 8.63
N ASP A 139 7.06 -2.11 9.20
CA ASP A 139 6.28 -3.16 8.58
C ASP A 139 4.79 -2.96 8.85
N ILE A 140 3.98 -3.00 7.80
CA ILE A 140 2.52 -2.97 7.89
C ILE A 140 2.04 -4.33 7.41
N PHE A 141 1.73 -5.20 8.37
CA PHE A 141 1.44 -6.59 8.09
C PHE A 141 -0.06 -6.87 8.16
N ASP A 142 -0.64 -7.25 7.02
CA ASP A 142 -1.99 -7.82 6.97
C ASP A 142 -1.94 -9.32 7.31
N THR A 143 -2.76 -9.72 8.26
CA THR A 143 -2.93 -11.12 8.66
C THR A 143 -3.87 -11.92 7.74
N GLY A 144 -4.33 -11.32 6.65
CA GLY A 144 -5.24 -11.90 5.65
C GLY A 144 -6.72 -11.56 5.87
N SER A 145 -7.01 -10.70 6.86
CA SER A 145 -8.38 -10.26 7.18
C SER A 145 -8.62 -8.78 6.87
N GLY A 146 -7.64 -8.09 6.28
CA GLY A 146 -7.64 -6.64 6.18
C GLY A 146 -7.23 -5.95 7.49
N LYS A 147 -7.02 -6.71 8.58
CA LYS A 147 -6.50 -6.19 9.84
C LYS A 147 -4.98 -6.09 9.76
N LEU A 148 -4.48 -4.88 9.96
CA LEU A 148 -3.06 -4.54 9.87
C LEU A 148 -2.42 -4.47 11.26
N PHE A 149 -1.16 -4.89 11.34
CA PHE A 149 -0.31 -4.82 12.52
C PHE A 149 1.03 -4.18 12.17
N THR A 150 1.63 -3.44 13.11
CA THR A 150 2.99 -2.91 12.96
C THR A 150 3.99 -3.60 13.87
N ASN A 151 5.27 -3.64 13.47
CA ASN A 151 6.34 -3.90 14.44
C ASN A 151 6.51 -2.71 15.41
N SER A 152 7.37 -2.87 16.42
CA SER A 152 7.83 -1.73 17.22
C SER A 152 8.81 -0.91 16.38
N PRO A 153 8.66 0.41 16.30
CA PRO A 153 9.46 1.23 15.40
C PRO A 153 10.93 1.24 15.80
N SER A 154 11.80 1.23 14.80
CA SER A 154 13.22 1.54 14.99
C SER A 154 13.40 3.00 15.39
N VAL A 155 14.59 3.33 15.88
CA VAL A 155 14.98 4.72 16.12
C VAL A 155 14.96 5.53 14.81
N ALA A 156 15.47 4.96 13.73
CA ALA A 156 15.54 5.62 12.43
C ALA A 156 14.14 5.94 11.86
N TYR A 157 13.22 4.97 11.87
CA TYR A 157 11.86 5.17 11.39
C TYR A 157 11.12 6.22 12.23
N LEU A 158 11.11 6.10 13.55
CA LEU A 158 10.31 7.01 14.37
C LEU A 158 10.81 8.45 14.28
N ASN A 159 12.12 8.65 14.18
CA ASN A 159 12.71 9.98 13.97
C ASN A 159 12.36 10.56 12.59
N SER A 160 12.29 9.73 11.54
CA SER A 160 11.92 10.18 10.19
C SER A 160 10.48 10.71 10.09
N ILE A 161 9.60 10.32 11.02
CA ILE A 161 8.22 10.82 11.09
C ILE A 161 8.02 11.88 12.20
N GLY A 162 9.09 12.45 12.73
CA GLY A 162 9.05 13.56 13.70
C GLY A 162 9.20 13.18 15.17
N GLY A 163 9.27 11.88 15.49
CA GLY A 163 9.51 11.40 16.85
C GLY A 163 8.33 11.56 17.81
N ILE A 164 8.40 10.90 18.98
CA ILE A 164 7.50 11.09 20.12
C ILE A 164 8.23 10.85 21.45
N ALA A 165 7.54 11.07 22.57
CA ALA A 165 8.03 10.63 23.88
C ALA A 165 8.22 9.11 23.91
N THR A 166 9.36 8.67 24.48
CA THR A 166 9.74 7.26 24.59
C THR A 166 10.33 6.97 25.98
N ASN A 167 10.66 5.71 26.26
CA ASN A 167 11.22 5.24 27.52
C ASN A 167 12.54 4.50 27.30
N GLY A 168 13.38 5.10 26.45
CA GLY A 168 14.70 4.60 26.07
C GLY A 168 14.66 3.73 24.82
N THR A 169 15.81 3.14 24.52
CA THR A 169 16.02 2.28 23.35
C THR A 169 16.52 0.91 23.77
N TYR A 170 16.39 -0.06 22.88
CA TYR A 170 17.04 -1.36 22.99
C TYR A 170 17.62 -1.75 21.64
N THR A 171 18.89 -2.12 21.63
CA THR A 171 19.59 -2.59 20.44
C THR A 171 19.48 -4.10 20.36
N GLU A 172 18.82 -4.60 19.33
CA GLU A 172 18.68 -6.02 19.03
C GLU A 172 20.03 -6.60 18.55
N THR A 173 20.34 -7.83 18.97
CA THR A 173 21.66 -8.45 18.74
C THR A 173 21.71 -9.39 17.54
N GLY A 174 20.58 -9.61 16.86
CA GLY A 174 20.46 -10.63 15.81
C GLY A 174 19.86 -11.96 16.30
N ALA A 175 19.86 -12.22 17.62
CA ALA A 175 19.34 -13.47 18.16
C ALA A 175 17.81 -13.55 18.16
N ASN A 176 17.13 -12.44 18.51
CA ASN A 176 15.67 -12.37 18.64
C ASN A 176 15.10 -11.12 17.97
N GLY A 177 15.85 -10.51 17.06
CA GLY A 177 15.50 -9.24 16.44
C GLY A 177 16.60 -8.81 15.46
N PRO A 178 16.34 -7.78 14.63
CA PRO A 178 17.30 -7.33 13.63
C PRO A 178 18.67 -6.98 14.23
N ALA A 179 19.75 -7.56 13.70
CA ALA A 179 21.10 -7.34 14.21
C ALA A 179 21.48 -5.85 14.17
N ASN A 180 21.99 -5.34 15.30
CA ASN A 180 22.40 -3.95 15.51
C ASN A 180 21.27 -2.91 15.31
N GLY A 181 20.01 -3.35 15.23
CA GLY A 181 18.87 -2.46 15.10
C GLY A 181 18.48 -1.86 16.45
N ALA A 182 18.54 -0.54 16.56
CA ALA A 182 18.04 0.18 17.73
C ALA A 182 16.54 0.44 17.61
N PHE A 183 15.77 0.01 18.60
CA PHE A 183 14.32 0.17 18.66
C PHE A 183 13.91 0.96 19.88
N TYR A 184 12.93 1.86 19.71
CA TYR A 184 12.37 2.58 20.85
C TYR A 184 11.55 1.64 21.74
N ARG A 185 11.64 1.90 23.05
CA ARG A 185 10.78 1.31 24.06
C ARG A 185 9.79 2.36 24.53
N PHE A 186 8.61 1.91 24.91
CA PHE A 186 7.51 2.76 25.33
C PHE A 186 6.96 2.22 26.65
N ASN A 187 6.66 3.10 27.58
CA ASN A 187 5.69 2.80 28.62
C ASN A 187 4.28 2.73 27.98
N TRP A 188 3.28 2.30 28.73
CA TRP A 188 1.95 2.06 28.18
C TRP A 188 1.31 3.33 27.57
N THR A 189 1.47 4.48 28.23
CA THR A 189 0.96 5.77 27.75
C THR A 189 1.61 6.16 26.41
N ASN A 190 2.93 6.08 26.31
CA ASN A 190 3.68 6.42 25.10
C ASN A 190 3.41 5.42 23.97
N ALA A 191 3.13 4.15 24.29
CA ALA A 191 2.73 3.15 23.30
C ALA A 191 1.37 3.48 22.67
N ASN A 192 0.43 4.04 23.43
CA ASN A 192 -0.82 4.54 22.88
C ASN A 192 -0.60 5.80 22.03
N ALA A 193 0.25 6.72 22.51
CA ALA A 193 0.59 7.94 21.76
C ALA A 193 1.23 7.64 20.39
N LEU A 194 2.04 6.58 20.30
CA LEU A 194 2.59 6.08 19.03
C LEU A 194 1.51 5.81 17.99
N CYS A 195 0.42 5.13 18.38
CA CYS A 195 -0.65 4.81 17.46
C CYS A 195 -1.45 6.05 17.05
N THR A 196 -1.57 7.04 17.94
CA THR A 196 -2.12 8.36 17.58
C THR A 196 -1.23 9.05 16.53
N THR A 197 0.09 9.01 16.68
CA THR A 197 1.02 9.54 15.66
C THR A 197 0.82 8.85 14.31
N TYR A 198 0.65 7.52 14.29
CA TYR A 198 0.37 6.81 13.03
C TYR A 198 -0.94 7.26 12.38
N ASN A 199 -1.96 7.65 13.17
CA ASN A 199 -3.18 8.24 12.64
C ASN A 199 -2.94 9.60 11.99
N THR A 200 -2.15 10.45 12.64
CA THR A 200 -1.79 11.78 12.09
C THR A 200 -1.06 11.66 10.75
N HIS A 201 -0.22 10.64 10.59
CA HIS A 201 0.52 10.39 9.35
C HIS A 201 -0.24 9.54 8.31
N SER A 202 -1.48 9.15 8.58
CA SER A 202 -2.26 8.23 7.72
C SER A 202 -1.44 6.98 7.33
N LEU A 203 -0.75 6.38 8.31
CA LEU A 203 0.18 5.27 8.04
C LEU A 203 -0.52 4.15 7.27
N GLY A 204 0.05 3.72 6.15
CA GLY A 204 -0.56 2.70 5.27
C GLY A 204 -1.92 3.12 4.68
N GLY A 205 -2.18 4.41 4.57
CA GLY A 205 -3.45 4.96 4.12
C GLY A 205 -4.58 4.91 5.16
N ARG A 206 -4.26 4.66 6.44
CA ARG A 206 -5.27 4.49 7.51
C ARG A 206 -5.06 5.44 8.69
N THR A 207 -6.17 5.84 9.30
CA THR A 207 -6.23 6.83 10.40
C THR A 207 -6.93 6.31 11.67
N ASN A 208 -7.09 4.99 11.78
CA ASN A 208 -7.79 4.29 12.87
C ASN A 208 -6.89 3.31 13.65
N TRP A 209 -5.58 3.56 13.66
CA TRP A 209 -4.58 2.86 14.44
C TRP A 209 -4.82 3.02 15.94
N ARG A 210 -4.75 1.90 16.66
CA ARG A 210 -4.77 1.84 18.12
C ARG A 210 -3.78 0.81 18.61
N LEU A 211 -3.40 0.88 19.89
CA LEU A 211 -2.55 -0.15 20.46
C LEU A 211 -3.28 -1.53 20.43
N ALA A 212 -2.53 -2.59 20.14
CA ALA A 212 -3.07 -3.94 20.04
C ALA A 212 -3.70 -4.43 21.35
N THR A 213 -4.66 -5.36 21.27
CA THR A 213 -5.14 -6.11 22.44
C THR A 213 -4.28 -7.35 22.69
N VAL A 214 -4.36 -7.94 23.90
CA VAL A 214 -3.63 -9.18 24.22
C VAL A 214 -4.06 -10.34 23.32
N VAL A 215 -5.35 -10.39 22.95
CA VAL A 215 -5.91 -11.41 22.04
C VAL A 215 -5.35 -11.23 20.64
N GLU A 216 -5.28 -10.00 20.13
CA GLU A 216 -4.71 -9.73 18.81
C GLU A 216 -3.23 -10.15 18.72
N LEU A 217 -2.42 -9.77 19.71
CA LEU A 217 -1.00 -10.14 19.74
C LEU A 217 -0.80 -11.64 19.92
N LYS A 218 -1.55 -12.29 20.83
CA LYS A 218 -1.32 -13.69 21.16
C LYS A 218 -1.99 -14.64 20.17
N VAL A 219 -3.24 -14.40 19.84
CA VAL A 219 -4.08 -15.33 19.08
C VAL A 219 -4.01 -15.04 17.59
N TYR A 220 -4.14 -13.79 17.17
CA TYR A 220 -4.19 -13.47 15.73
C TYR A 220 -2.81 -13.32 15.11
N LEU A 221 -1.82 -12.91 15.91
CA LEU A 221 -0.45 -12.75 15.44
C LEU A 221 0.43 -13.95 15.82
N TYR A 222 0.80 -14.10 17.11
CA TYR A 222 1.75 -15.13 17.52
C TYR A 222 1.26 -16.56 17.26
N LYS A 223 0.02 -16.93 17.58
CA LYS A 223 -0.43 -18.32 17.37
C LYS A 223 -0.46 -18.73 15.89
N VAL A 224 -0.62 -17.78 14.98
CA VAL A 224 -0.70 -18.03 13.54
C VAL A 224 0.69 -18.05 12.90
N PHE A 225 1.54 -17.08 13.25
CA PHE A 225 2.84 -16.88 12.59
C PHE A 225 4.04 -17.28 13.46
N LEU A 226 3.80 -17.71 14.70
CA LEU A 226 4.79 -18.07 15.71
C LEU A 226 5.76 -16.91 15.99
N ASN A 227 7.06 -17.21 16.04
CA ASN A 227 8.10 -16.22 16.31
C ASN A 227 8.10 -15.13 15.22
N MET A 228 7.69 -13.91 15.59
CA MET A 228 7.58 -12.80 14.64
C MET A 228 8.94 -12.29 14.14
N PHE A 229 10.04 -12.59 14.83
CA PHE A 229 11.37 -12.35 14.26
C PHE A 229 11.62 -13.29 13.07
N ASN A 230 11.34 -14.58 13.20
CA ASN A 230 11.53 -15.54 12.12
C ASN A 230 10.54 -15.30 10.97
N ALA A 231 9.27 -15.05 11.29
CA ALA A 231 8.25 -14.83 10.28
C ALA A 231 8.48 -13.50 9.53
N ARG A 232 8.82 -12.45 10.28
CA ARG A 232 8.69 -11.07 9.79
C ARG A 232 9.89 -10.16 10.01
N GLY A 233 10.92 -10.60 10.71
CA GLY A 233 12.10 -9.79 11.04
C GLY A 233 11.82 -8.76 12.14
N TRP A 234 10.75 -8.93 12.92
CA TRP A 234 10.39 -7.98 13.97
C TRP A 234 11.32 -8.07 15.18
N PRO A 235 11.53 -6.98 15.94
CA PRO A 235 12.26 -7.04 17.21
C PRO A 235 11.42 -7.77 18.26
N THR A 236 11.95 -8.82 18.89
CA THR A 236 11.19 -9.64 19.85
C THR A 236 11.91 -9.90 21.17
N SER A 237 13.02 -9.19 21.43
CA SER A 237 13.75 -9.34 22.69
C SER A 237 12.94 -8.98 23.93
N THR A 238 11.94 -8.09 23.82
CA THR A 238 11.02 -7.74 24.90
C THR A 238 9.54 -7.92 24.54
N HIS A 239 8.65 -7.67 25.50
CA HIS A 239 7.21 -7.85 25.37
C HIS A 239 6.56 -6.65 24.66
N TYR A 240 5.53 -6.93 23.86
CA TYR A 240 4.67 -5.97 23.20
C TYR A 240 3.48 -5.63 24.10
N TRP A 241 3.27 -4.34 24.33
CA TRP A 241 2.17 -3.83 25.12
C TRP A 241 0.80 -4.15 24.53
N SER A 242 -0.18 -4.33 25.41
CA SER A 242 -1.58 -4.40 25.02
C SER A 242 -2.45 -3.38 25.73
N THR A 243 -3.60 -3.06 25.13
CA THR A 243 -4.64 -2.24 25.75
C THR A 243 -5.45 -2.97 26.83
N THR A 244 -5.19 -4.25 27.06
CA THR A 244 -5.99 -5.08 27.98
C THR A 244 -5.47 -4.95 29.42
N PRO A 245 -6.22 -4.32 30.34
CA PRO A 245 -5.81 -4.21 31.73
C PRO A 245 -5.88 -5.58 32.41
N LYS A 246 -4.94 -5.82 33.33
CA LYS A 246 -4.97 -6.96 34.27
C LYS A 246 -5.84 -6.63 35.47
N THR A 247 -5.74 -5.40 35.96
CA THR A 247 -6.43 -4.89 37.15
C THR A 247 -7.45 -3.82 36.75
N PRO A 248 -8.61 -3.74 37.43
CA PRO A 248 -9.63 -2.73 37.08
C PRO A 248 -9.18 -1.28 37.24
N ASP A 249 -8.19 -1.03 38.11
CA ASP A 249 -7.64 0.29 38.41
C ASP A 249 -6.56 0.75 37.43
N GLY A 250 -6.18 -0.09 36.45
CA GLY A 250 -5.13 0.22 35.48
C GLY A 250 -3.71 0.22 36.05
N SER A 251 -3.50 -0.33 37.25
CA SER A 251 -2.15 -0.49 37.82
C SER A 251 -1.30 -1.53 37.09
N GLU A 252 -1.92 -2.46 36.35
CA GLU A 252 -1.21 -3.43 35.51
C GLU A 252 -1.90 -3.67 34.17
N TYR A 253 -1.10 -3.88 33.12
CA TYR A 253 -1.56 -4.23 31.78
C TYR A 253 -0.89 -5.49 31.27
N TYR A 254 -1.64 -6.30 30.51
CA TYR A 254 -1.08 -7.46 29.85
C TYR A 254 -0.15 -7.05 28.69
N ARG A 255 0.85 -7.89 28.43
CA ARG A 255 1.77 -7.76 27.31
C ARG A 255 2.21 -9.15 26.83
N VAL A 256 2.62 -9.24 25.57
CA VAL A 256 2.93 -10.52 24.91
C VAL A 256 4.34 -10.48 24.33
N ARG A 257 5.16 -11.47 24.64
CA ARG A 257 6.46 -11.64 23.99
C ARG A 257 6.28 -12.33 22.65
N LEU A 258 6.46 -11.63 21.54
CA LEU A 258 6.25 -12.18 20.19
C LEU A 258 7.33 -13.18 19.73
N LEU A 259 8.34 -13.44 20.56
CA LEU A 259 9.35 -14.49 20.38
C LEU A 259 8.75 -15.89 20.62
N ASN A 260 7.99 -16.06 21.71
CA ASN A 260 7.52 -17.35 22.21
C ASN A 260 6.06 -17.32 22.72
N GLY A 261 5.40 -16.18 22.54
CA GLY A 261 4.03 -15.93 22.94
C GLY A 261 3.81 -15.93 24.44
N ASN A 262 4.84 -15.80 25.27
CA ASN A 262 4.65 -15.66 26.71
C ASN A 262 3.80 -14.41 27.01
N VAL A 263 2.85 -14.56 27.93
CA VAL A 263 1.97 -13.47 28.37
C VAL A 263 2.25 -13.21 29.84
N ASN A 264 2.46 -11.96 30.21
CA ASN A 264 2.50 -11.51 31.60
C ASN A 264 1.82 -10.14 31.72
N SER A 265 1.73 -9.62 32.94
CA SER A 265 1.32 -8.26 33.24
C SER A 265 2.41 -7.54 34.03
N VAL A 266 2.49 -6.22 33.89
CA VAL A 266 3.33 -5.36 34.72
C VAL A 266 2.74 -3.96 34.81
N ASP A 267 3.32 -3.16 35.70
CA ASP A 267 3.08 -1.72 35.83
C ASP A 267 3.25 -0.97 34.49
N PRO A 268 2.31 -0.07 34.12
CA PRO A 268 2.33 0.66 32.86
C PRO A 268 3.56 1.56 32.66
N ILE A 269 4.36 1.88 33.69
CA ILE A 269 5.57 2.71 33.54
C ILE A 269 6.74 1.97 32.86
N ILE A 270 6.70 0.63 32.79
CA ILE A 270 7.81 -0.18 32.31
C ILE A 270 7.99 -0.04 30.79
N GLY A 271 9.23 0.14 30.31
CA GLY A 271 9.50 0.18 28.88
C GLY A 271 9.23 -1.18 28.20
N GLY A 272 8.50 -1.19 27.10
CA GLY A 272 8.22 -2.36 26.26
C GLY A 272 8.15 -1.99 24.79
N TYR A 273 7.90 -2.99 23.93
CA TYR A 273 7.61 -2.75 22.52
C TYR A 273 6.12 -2.48 22.31
N ALA A 274 5.78 -1.91 21.17
CA ALA A 274 4.41 -1.57 20.80
C ALA A 274 4.09 -2.10 19.41
N SER A 275 2.86 -2.53 19.22
CA SER A 275 2.30 -2.83 17.91
C SER A 275 0.98 -2.08 17.81
N CYS A 276 0.85 -1.26 16.77
CA CYS A 276 -0.41 -0.62 16.46
C CYS A 276 -1.20 -1.51 15.52
N VAL A 277 -2.51 -1.56 15.73
CA VAL A 277 -3.46 -2.35 14.96
C VAL A 277 -4.46 -1.42 14.32
N SER A 278 -4.75 -1.66 13.04
CA SER A 278 -5.82 -1.01 12.30
C SER A 278 -6.78 -2.06 11.76
N ASN A 279 -8.07 -1.82 11.96
CA ASN A 279 -9.13 -2.62 11.36
C ASN A 279 -9.44 -2.13 9.93
N PRO A 280 -9.87 -3.01 9.02
CA PRO A 280 -10.35 -2.61 7.69
C PRO A 280 -11.55 -1.65 7.77
#